data_AF-A0A5J4VQ89-F1
#
_entry.id   AF-A0A5J4VQ89-F1
#
_cell.length_a   1.000
_cell.length_b   1.000
_cell.length_c   1.000
_cell.angle_alpha   90.00
_cell.angle_beta   90.00
_cell.angle_gamma   90.00
#
_symmetry.space_group_name_H-M   'P 1'
#
loop_
_entity.id
_entity.type
_entity.pdbx_description
1 polymer ?
#
loop_
_entity_poly.entity_id
_entity_poly.type
_entity_poly.pdbx_seq_one_letter_code
_entity_poly.pdbx_strand_id
1 'polypeptide(L)'
;MTEAKKEIIEISLTEIDRFCIKYFKQLKVGWICEIASQYCPESIKPGNFRLQIHKNCDTIRQMHMKQNIRLYKLKEDKVAELE
;
A
#
# COMPACT_ATOMS: atom_id res chain seq x y z
N MET A 1 -10.96 11.67 -15.11
CA MET A 1 -10.19 10.56 -15.72
C MET A 1 -11.04 9.88 -16.80
N THR A 2 -10.57 9.78 -18.04
CA THR A 2 -11.25 9.09 -19.16
C THR A 2 -11.04 7.57 -19.10
N GLU A 3 -11.99 6.75 -19.59
CA GLU A 3 -11.91 5.27 -19.58
C GLU A 3 -10.56 4.74 -20.10
N ALA A 4 -10.11 5.22 -21.26
CA ALA A 4 -8.85 4.78 -21.87
C ALA A 4 -7.62 5.07 -20.99
N LYS A 5 -7.63 6.15 -20.20
CA LYS A 5 -6.54 6.45 -19.25
C LYS A 5 -6.59 5.52 -18.03
N LYS A 6 -7.76 5.03 -17.64
CA LYS A 6 -7.89 4.03 -16.55
C LYS A 6 -7.38 2.66 -17.00
N GLU A 7 -7.73 2.23 -18.22
CA GLU A 7 -7.30 0.93 -18.78
C GLU A 7 -5.78 0.85 -19.02
N ILE A 8 -5.15 1.93 -19.53
CA ILE A 8 -3.69 1.96 -19.76
C ILE A 8 -2.90 1.92 -18.44
N ILE A 9 -3.41 2.60 -17.41
CA ILE A 9 -2.84 2.51 -16.06
C ILE A 9 -2.97 1.07 -15.57
N GLU A 10 -4.16 0.46 -15.67
CA GLU A 10 -4.46 -0.90 -15.19
C GLU A 10 -3.54 -2.00 -15.76
N ILE A 11 -3.15 -1.88 -17.04
CA ILE A 11 -2.20 -2.78 -17.71
C ILE A 11 -0.76 -2.60 -17.19
N SER A 12 -0.40 -1.41 -16.74
CA SER A 12 0.96 -1.06 -16.28
C SER A 12 1.15 -1.20 -14.75
N LEU A 13 0.07 -1.40 -13.99
CA LEU A 13 0.13 -1.53 -12.54
C LEU A 13 0.82 -2.82 -12.12
N THR A 14 1.83 -2.67 -11.27
CA THR A 14 2.41 -3.81 -10.56
C THR A 14 1.39 -4.40 -9.60
N GLU A 15 1.63 -5.65 -9.16
CA GLU A 15 0.77 -6.30 -8.16
C GLU A 15 0.72 -5.51 -6.84
N ILE A 16 1.78 -4.77 -6.51
CA ILE A 16 1.82 -3.86 -5.36
C ILE A 16 0.96 -2.63 -5.58
N ASP A 17 0.94 -2.07 -6.78
CA ASP A 17 0.06 -0.93 -7.07
C ASP A 17 -1.41 -1.37 -6.99
N ARG A 18 -1.73 -2.55 -7.52
CA ARG A 18 -3.06 -3.18 -7.37
C ARG A 18 -3.42 -3.42 -5.91
N PHE A 19 -2.47 -3.90 -5.10
CA PHE A 19 -2.65 -4.04 -3.65
C PHE A 19 -2.96 -2.69 -2.98
N CYS A 20 -2.19 -1.64 -3.30
CA CYS A 20 -2.37 -0.30 -2.74
C CYS A 20 -3.74 0.30 -3.10
N ILE A 21 -4.21 0.10 -4.34
CA ILE A 21 -5.53 0.53 -4.77
C ILE A 21 -6.62 -0.25 -4.02
N LYS A 22 -6.49 -1.58 -3.95
CA LYS A 22 -7.47 -2.45 -3.27
C LYS A 22 -7.65 -2.09 -1.80
N TYR A 23 -6.56 -1.76 -1.09
CA TYR A 23 -6.56 -1.42 0.33
C TYR A 23 -6.32 0.07 0.59
N PHE A 24 -6.70 0.93 -0.36
CA PHE A 24 -6.46 2.37 -0.31
C PHE A 24 -6.95 3.00 0.99
N LYS A 25 -8.18 2.66 1.42
CA LYS A 25 -8.79 3.25 2.62
C LYS A 25 -7.96 2.95 3.88
N GLN A 26 -7.48 1.71 4.03
CA GLN A 26 -6.67 1.28 5.16
C GLN A 26 -5.28 1.95 5.12
N LEU A 27 -4.64 1.95 3.95
CA LEU A 27 -3.31 2.52 3.79
C LEU A 27 -3.30 4.05 3.87
N LYS A 28 -4.40 4.73 3.52
CA LYS A 28 -4.53 6.19 3.66
C LYS A 28 -4.46 6.63 5.12
N VAL A 29 -5.14 5.91 6.02
CA VAL A 29 -5.16 6.21 7.46
C VAL A 29 -3.97 5.61 8.21
N GLY A 30 -3.28 4.64 7.63
CA GLY A 30 -2.17 3.90 8.23
C GLY A 30 -2.61 2.50 8.67
N TRP A 31 -2.05 1.47 8.03
CA TRP A 31 -2.42 0.07 8.28
C TRP A 31 -1.29 -0.72 8.94
N ILE A 32 -1.60 -1.50 9.96
CA ILE A 32 -0.60 -2.29 10.72
C ILE A 32 0.17 -3.22 9.78
N CYS A 33 1.51 -3.12 9.79
CA CYS A 33 2.38 -3.85 8.86
C CYS A 33 2.19 -5.37 8.95
N GLU A 34 2.01 -5.90 10.16
CA GLU A 34 1.80 -7.33 10.40
C GLU A 34 0.48 -7.80 9.78
N ILE A 35 -0.58 -7.01 9.90
CA ILE A 35 -1.88 -7.30 9.28
C ILE A 35 -1.76 -7.20 7.76
N ALA A 36 -1.22 -6.10 7.24
CA ALA A 36 -1.04 -5.91 5.79
C ALA A 36 -0.24 -7.04 5.13
N SER A 37 0.76 -7.60 5.83
CA SER A 37 1.58 -8.71 5.33
C SER A 37 0.78 -10.01 5.13
N GLN A 38 -0.30 -10.22 5.88
CA GLN A 38 -1.19 -11.38 5.71
C GLN A 38 -2.03 -11.28 4.44
N TYR A 39 -2.19 -10.08 3.88
CA TYR A 39 -2.90 -9.83 2.63
C TYR A 39 -1.96 -9.69 1.43
N CYS A 40 -0.67 -10.00 1.61
CA CYS A 40 0.31 -10.02 0.53
C CYS A 40 -0.19 -10.91 -0.62
N PRO A 41 -0.11 -10.46 -1.89
CA PRO A 41 -0.40 -11.31 -3.04
C PRO A 41 0.45 -12.60 -2.99
N GLU A 42 -0.15 -13.74 -3.31
CA GLU A 42 0.52 -15.06 -3.28
C GLU A 42 1.73 -15.14 -4.22
N SER A 43 1.70 -14.38 -5.30
CA SER A 43 2.77 -14.19 -6.28
C SER A 43 4.00 -13.47 -5.73
N ILE A 44 3.87 -12.76 -4.61
CA ILE A 44 4.96 -12.00 -3.98
C ILE A 44 5.44 -12.72 -2.73
N LYS A 45 6.74 -13.03 -2.67
CA LYS A 45 7.37 -13.53 -1.44
C LYS A 45 7.25 -12.47 -0.32
N PRO A 46 6.94 -12.85 0.94
CA PRO A 46 6.76 -11.89 2.03
C PRO A 46 7.94 -10.91 2.24
N GLY A 47 9.18 -11.39 2.08
CA GLY A 47 10.36 -10.51 2.15
C GLY A 47 10.41 -9.46 1.03
N ASN A 48 9.96 -9.82 -0.17
CA ASN A 48 9.88 -8.91 -1.31
C ASN A 48 8.71 -7.94 -1.17
N PHE A 49 7.58 -8.37 -0.60
CA PHE A 49 6.43 -7.50 -0.35
C PHE A 49 6.82 -6.28 0.47
N ARG A 50 7.53 -6.50 1.58
CA ARG A 50 8.01 -5.41 2.43
C ARG A 50 8.89 -4.42 1.67
N LEU A 51 9.75 -4.90 0.76
CA LEU A 51 10.60 -4.00 -0.04
C LEU A 51 9.80 -3.24 -1.10
N GLN A 52 8.88 -3.92 -1.78
CA GLN A 52 8.16 -3.32 -2.89
C GLN A 52 7.06 -2.36 -2.43
N ILE A 53 6.39 -2.61 -1.29
CA ILE A 53 5.36 -1.70 -0.76
C ILE A 53 5.94 -0.32 -0.39
N HIS A 54 7.23 -0.24 -0.07
CA HIS A 54 7.93 1.03 0.20
C HIS A 54 8.03 1.97 -1.01
N LYS A 55 7.75 1.48 -2.23
CA LYS A 55 7.61 2.35 -3.40
C LYS A 55 6.45 3.34 -3.20
N ASN A 56 5.32 2.84 -2.68
CA ASN A 56 4.07 3.59 -2.59
C ASN A 56 3.75 4.05 -1.16
N CYS A 57 4.27 3.36 -0.15
CA CYS A 57 3.97 3.61 1.25
C CYS A 57 5.22 3.94 2.08
N ASP A 58 5.05 4.81 3.07
CA ASP A 58 6.02 5.02 4.14
C ASP A 58 5.71 4.08 5.32
N THR A 59 6.73 3.77 6.13
CA THR A 59 6.52 3.11 7.43
C THR A 59 6.56 4.14 8.55
N ILE A 60 5.45 4.28 9.24
CA ILE A 60 5.29 5.14 10.40
C ILE A 60 5.35 4.28 11.66
N ARG A 61 5.95 4.83 12.73
CA ARG A 61 5.90 4.23 14.07
C ARG A 61 4.90 5.00 14.91
N GLN A 62 3.99 4.29 15.55
CA GLN A 62 3.02 4.88 16.46
C GLN A 62 3.06 4.15 17.79
N MET A 63 2.97 4.89 18.88
CA MET A 63 2.82 4.30 20.21
C MET A 63 1.34 4.04 20.47
N HIS A 64 0.98 2.77 20.69
CA HIS A 64 -0.37 2.36 21.04
C HIS A 64 -0.30 1.45 22.28
N MET A 65 -1.03 1.79 23.36
CA MET A 65 -1.04 1.01 24.60
C MET A 65 0.36 0.63 25.13
N LYS A 66 1.30 1.58 25.12
CA LYS A 66 2.73 1.40 25.49
C LYS A 66 3.54 0.46 24.58
N GLN A 67 2.99 0.01 23.46
CA GLN A 67 3.68 -0.76 22.44
C GLN A 67 3.95 0.11 21.20
N ASN A 68 5.11 -0.09 20.57
CA ASN A 68 5.43 0.57 19.30
C ASN A 68 4.93 -0.28 18.15
N ILE A 69 3.86 0.16 17.50
CA ILE A 69 3.32 -0.46 16.29
C ILE A 69 3.91 0.22 15.04
N ARG A 70 4.09 -0.57 13.98
CA ARG A 70 4.50 -0.09 12.66
C ARG A 70 3.31 -0.10 11.72
N LEU A 71 3.11 1.00 11.02
CA LEU A 71 2.03 1.21 10.07
C LEU A 71 2.60 1.47 8.69
N TYR A 72 2.03 0.88 7.65
CA TYR A 72 2.18 1.34 6.28
C TYR A 72 1.18 2.44 6.01
N LYS A 73 1.66 3.61 5.60
CA LYS A 73 0.82 4.72 5.16
C LYS A 73 1.16 5.09 3.72
N LEU A 74 0.16 5.27 2.86
CA LEU A 74 0.41 5.75 1.50
C LEU A 74 1.12 7.11 1.55
N LYS A 75 2.09 7.29 0.66
CA LYS A 75 2.75 8.57 0.46
C LYS A 75 1.76 9.60 -0.10
N GLU A 76 1.96 10.86 0.23
CA GLU A 76 1.01 11.93 -0.11
C GLU A 76 0.82 12.10 -1.63
N ASP A 77 1.89 11.93 -2.42
CA ASP A 77 1.82 11.92 -3.89
C ASP A 77 0.92 10.79 -4.41
N LYS A 78 1.01 9.61 -3.79
CA LYS A 78 0.18 8.44 -4.14
C LYS A 78 -1.26 8.57 -3.67
N VAL A 79 -1.52 9.30 -2.59
CA VAL A 79 -2.89 9.62 -2.17
C VAL A 79 -3.53 10.58 -3.18
N ALA A 80 -2.83 11.63 -3.60
CA ALA A 80 -3.35 12.61 -4.56
C ALA A 80 -3.61 12.02 -5.96
N GLU A 81 -2.85 11.00 -6.38
CA GLU A 81 -3.10 10.27 -7.64
C GLU A 81 -4.39 9.42 -7.61
N LEU A 82 -4.87 9.03 -6.42
CA LEU A 82 -5.96 8.08 -6.22
C LEU A 82 -7.27 8.73 -5.72
N GLU A 83 -7.25 10.02 -5.35
CA GLU A 83 -8.43 10.84 -5.04
C GLU A 83 -9.07 11.45 -6.29
#